data_AF-A0A519CXU6-F1
#
_entry.id   AF-A0A519CXU6-F1
#
_cell.length_a   1.000
_cell.length_b   1.000
_cell.length_c   1.000
_cell.angle_alpha   90.00
_cell.angle_beta   90.00
_cell.angle_gamma   90.00
#
_symmetry.space_group_name_H-M   'P 1'
#
loop_
_entity.id
_entity.type
_entity.pdbx_description
1 polymer ?
#
loop_
_entity_poly.entity_id
_entity_poly.type
_entity_poly.pdbx_seq_one_letter_code
_entity_poly.pdbx_strand_id
1 'polypeptide(L)'
;MNPYIAEAVLITRDLDDVTFVGAVAVFLHTKNSRESKDLDFVVAEQISRETFLNLKYRFVTENGKEKIFTPRNYKIMIIFFKSSGFIVGMFSKITC
;
A
#
# COMPACT_ATOMS: atom_id res chain seq x y z
N MET A 1 -19.62 -1.01 0.61
CA MET A 1 -18.29 -0.37 0.70
C MET A 1 -17.35 -1.10 -0.24
N ASN A 2 -16.52 -0.41 -1.02
CA ASN A 2 -15.57 -1.07 -1.94
C ASN A 2 -14.57 -1.92 -1.10
N PRO A 3 -14.47 -3.25 -1.32
CA PRO A 3 -13.64 -4.13 -0.51
C PRO A 3 -12.15 -3.74 -0.53
N TYR A 4 -11.66 -3.13 -1.61
CA TYR A 4 -10.29 -2.62 -1.71
C TYR A 4 -10.04 -1.43 -0.78
N ILE A 5 -11.05 -0.56 -0.60
CA ILE A 5 -10.95 0.56 0.34
C ILE A 5 -10.98 0.07 1.78
N ALA A 6 -11.79 -0.95 2.08
CA ALA A 6 -11.77 -1.59 3.39
C ALA A 6 -10.41 -2.22 3.70
N GLU A 7 -9.82 -2.91 2.71
CA GLU A 7 -8.49 -3.50 2.84
C GLU A 7 -7.40 -2.45 3.02
N ALA A 8 -7.46 -1.34 2.27
CA ALA A 8 -6.52 -0.22 2.40
C ALA A 8 -6.47 0.29 3.85
N VAL A 9 -7.62 0.47 4.50
CA VAL A 9 -7.70 0.89 5.91
C VAL A 9 -7.13 -0.15 6.88
N LEU A 10 -7.19 -1.44 6.55
CA LEU A 10 -6.55 -2.47 7.36
C LEU A 10 -5.03 -2.44 7.21
N ILE A 11 -4.53 -2.18 6.00
CA ILE A 11 -3.09 -2.06 5.73
C ILE A 11 -2.46 -0.92 6.54
N THR A 12 -3.13 0.21 6.73
CA THR A 12 -2.62 1.30 7.59
C THR A 12 -2.53 0.91 9.06
N ARG A 13 -3.30 -0.09 9.50
CA ARG A 13 -3.19 -0.63 10.87
C ARG A 13 -2.06 -1.66 10.98
N ASP A 14 -1.80 -2.39 9.91
CA ASP A 14 -0.78 -3.43 9.87
C ASP A 14 0.64 -2.82 9.72
N LEU A 15 0.78 -1.80 8.87
CA LEU A 15 2.08 -1.27 8.41
C LEU A 15 2.40 0.15 8.92
N ASP A 16 1.54 0.71 9.77
CA ASP A 16 1.67 2.05 10.38
C ASP A 16 1.71 3.20 9.34
N ASP A 17 2.78 4.03 9.32
CA ASP A 17 2.93 5.21 8.45
C ASP A 17 2.94 4.87 6.94
N VAL A 18 1.73 4.72 6.39
CA VAL A 18 1.48 4.42 4.98
C VAL A 18 0.83 5.61 4.28
N THR A 19 1.39 5.98 3.12
CA THR A 19 0.76 6.92 2.19
C THR A 19 0.20 6.17 1.00
N PHE A 20 -1.11 6.23 0.79
CA PHE A 20 -1.73 5.64 -0.39
C PHE A 20 -1.35 6.41 -1.66
N VAL A 21 -1.11 5.66 -2.74
CA VAL A 21 -0.94 6.21 -4.09
C VAL A 21 -1.88 5.48 -5.05
N GLY A 22 -1.96 5.93 -6.30
CA GLY A 22 -2.76 5.26 -7.31
C GLY A 22 -4.27 5.35 -7.07
N ALA A 23 -4.98 4.24 -7.32
CA ALA A 23 -6.45 4.22 -7.37
C ALA A 23 -7.12 4.57 -6.04
N VAL A 24 -6.57 4.09 -4.91
CA VAL A 24 -7.08 4.38 -3.57
C VAL A 24 -6.95 5.87 -3.25
N ALA A 25 -5.79 6.48 -3.54
CA ALA A 25 -5.57 7.91 -3.33
C ALA A 25 -6.57 8.76 -4.13
N VAL A 26 -6.76 8.45 -5.42
CA VAL A 26 -7.73 9.14 -6.28
C VAL A 26 -9.15 9.02 -5.71
N PHE A 27 -9.55 7.83 -5.26
CA PHE A 27 -10.86 7.62 -4.66
C PHE A 27 -11.04 8.46 -3.39
N LEU A 28 -10.04 8.47 -2.50
CA LEU A 28 -10.11 9.22 -1.25
C LEU A 28 -10.26 10.73 -1.50
N HIS A 29 -9.54 11.28 -2.49
CA HIS A 29 -9.55 12.70 -2.85
C HIS A 29 -10.78 13.13 -3.66
N THR A 30 -11.24 12.32 -4.61
CA THR A 30 -12.26 12.75 -5.59
C THR A 30 -13.64 12.14 -5.35
N LYS A 31 -13.72 11.12 -4.49
CA LYS A 31 -14.89 10.22 -4.33
C LYS A 31 -15.29 9.47 -5.60
N ASN A 32 -14.53 9.59 -6.68
CA ASN A 32 -14.72 8.84 -7.91
C ASN A 32 -13.88 7.55 -7.87
N SER A 33 -14.54 6.42 -8.07
CA SER A 33 -13.85 5.13 -8.20
C SER A 33 -13.43 4.91 -9.65
N ARG A 34 -12.17 4.53 -9.85
CA ARG A 34 -11.74 3.82 -11.05
C ARG A 34 -11.92 2.32 -10.78
N GLU A 35 -12.16 1.50 -11.80
CA GLU A 35 -12.29 0.04 -11.65
C GLU A 35 -10.99 -0.69 -11.23
N SER A 36 -9.89 0.05 -11.01
CA SER A 36 -8.61 -0.56 -10.65
C SER A 36 -8.69 -1.25 -9.29
N LYS A 37 -8.19 -2.48 -9.29
CA LYS A 37 -8.12 -3.42 -8.16
C LYS A 37 -6.76 -3.38 -7.46
N ASP A 38 -5.95 -2.36 -7.73
CA ASP A 38 -4.59 -2.28 -7.23
C ASP A 38 -4.54 -1.49 -5.91
N LEU A 39 -3.83 -2.06 -4.93
CA LEU A 39 -3.53 -1.42 -3.65
C LEU A 39 -2.06 -0.98 -3.68
N ASP A 40 -1.86 0.26 -4.09
CA ASP A 40 -0.53 0.87 -4.19
C ASP A 40 -0.29 1.81 -3.01
N PHE A 41 0.86 1.67 -2.37
CA PHE A 41 1.22 2.55 -1.28
C PHE A 41 2.73 2.74 -1.14
N VAL A 42 3.06 3.80 -0.42
CA VAL A 42 4.39 4.21 -0.03
C VAL A 42 4.49 4.02 1.48
N VAL A 43 5.62 3.51 1.93
CA VAL A 43 5.97 3.41 3.35
C VAL A 43 7.16 4.32 3.66
N ALA A 44 7.15 4.96 4.83
CA ALA A 44 8.22 5.86 5.24
C ALA A 44 9.55 5.12 5.47
N GLU A 45 9.47 3.93 6.05
CA GLU A 45 10.64 3.10 6.36
C GLU A 45 10.60 1.78 5.60
N GLN A 46 11.78 1.21 5.34
CA GLN A 46 11.87 -0.09 4.70
C GLN A 46 11.39 -1.18 5.66
N ILE A 47 10.21 -1.74 5.38
CA ILE A 47 9.66 -2.87 6.13
C ILE A 47 10.40 -4.16 5.74
N SER A 48 10.92 -4.87 6.74
CA SER A 48 11.64 -6.12 6.52
C SER A 48 10.70 -7.24 6.07
N ARG A 49 11.24 -8.23 5.33
CA ARG A 49 10.48 -9.44 4.95
C ARG A 49 9.94 -10.17 6.18
N GLU A 50 10.72 -10.24 7.26
CA GLU A 50 10.33 -10.87 8.51
C GLU A 50 9.11 -10.17 9.13
N THR A 51 9.09 -8.84 9.12
CA THR A 51 7.93 -8.05 9.58
C THR A 51 6.68 -8.40 8.78
N PHE A 52 6.77 -8.48 7.45
CA PHE A 52 5.64 -8.91 6.62
C PHE A 52 5.15 -10.32 6.97
N LEU A 53 6.07 -11.27 7.14
CA LEU A 53 5.71 -12.64 7.49
C LEU A 53 5.06 -12.74 8.88
N ASN A 54 5.54 -11.95 9.85
CA ASN A 54 4.95 -11.86 11.19
C ASN A 54 3.52 -11.32 11.15
N LEU A 55 3.27 -10.34 10.28
CA LEU A 55 1.93 -9.80 9.97
C LEU A 55 1.09 -10.72 9.07
N LYS A 56 1.58 -11.92 8.74
CA LYS A 56 0.91 -12.93 7.89
C LYS A 56 0.75 -12.53 6.43
N TYR A 57 1.53 -11.56 5.95
CA TYR A 57 1.63 -11.26 4.52
C TYR A 57 2.38 -12.40 3.82
N ARG A 58 2.03 -12.64 2.56
CA ARG A 58 2.58 -13.74 1.77
C ARG A 58 3.32 -13.20 0.56
N PHE A 59 4.45 -13.82 0.25
CA PHE A 59 5.24 -13.55 -0.94
C PHE A 59 5.01 -14.69 -1.92
N VAL A 60 4.52 -14.39 -3.12
CA VAL A 60 4.24 -15.37 -4.18
C VAL A 60 4.97 -14.95 -5.44
N THR A 61 5.74 -15.85 -6.02
CA THR A 61 6.43 -15.60 -7.30
C THR A 61 5.52 -15.97 -8.45
N GLU A 62 5.15 -14.98 -9.27
CA GLU A 62 4.34 -15.16 -10.48
C GLU A 62 5.07 -14.55 -11.67
N ASN A 63 5.27 -15.32 -12.75
CA ASN A 63 5.99 -14.88 -13.96
C ASN A 63 7.40 -14.32 -13.65
N GLY A 64 8.10 -14.94 -12.69
CA GLY A 64 9.44 -14.52 -12.28
C GLY A 64 9.48 -13.22 -11.46
N LYS A 65 8.33 -12.66 -11.08
CA LYS A 65 8.24 -11.48 -10.21
C LYS A 65 7.62 -11.86 -8.87
N GLU A 66 8.28 -11.47 -7.78
CA GLU A 66 7.70 -11.63 -6.45
C GLU A 66 6.57 -10.61 -6.25
N LYS A 67 5.43 -11.09 -5.77
CA LYS A 67 4.25 -10.31 -5.43
C LYS A 67 3.95 -10.48 -3.96
N ILE A 68 3.52 -9.42 -3.31
CA ILE A 68 3.14 -9.44 -1.90
C ILE A 68 1.62 -9.44 -1.81
N PHE A 69 1.09 -10.30 -0.95
CA PHE A 69 -0.32 -10.43 -0.69
C PHE A 69 -0.61 -10.21 0.79
N THR A 70 -1.70 -9.51 1.08
CA THR A 70 -2.20 -9.36 2.46
C THR A 70 -2.70 -10.71 3.01
N PRO A 71 -2.90 -10.83 4.34
CA PRO A 71 -3.50 -12.02 4.94
C PRO A 71 -4.89 -12.35 4.37
N ARG A 72 -5.58 -11.34 3.83
CA ARG A 72 -6.92 -11.44 3.24
C ARG A 72 -6.90 -11.64 1.72
N ASN A 73 -5.74 -11.98 1.15
CA ASN A 73 -5.55 -12.34 -0.25
C ASN A 73 -5.69 -11.18 -1.25
N TYR A 74 -5.36 -9.95 -0.84
CA TYR A 74 -5.26 -8.82 -1.76
C TYR A 74 -3.81 -8.60 -2.17
N LYS A 75 -3.57 -8.43 -3.48
CA LYS A 75 -2.25 -8.07 -3.98
C LYS A 75 -1.95 -6.61 -3.64
N ILE A 76 -0.75 -6.36 -3.14
CA ILE A 76 -0.28 -5.02 -2.82
C ILE A 76 0.99 -4.69 -3.60
N MET A 77 1.23 -3.41 -3.83
CA MET A 77 2.45 -2.86 -4.37
C MET A 77 3.01 -1.83 -3.39
N ILE A 78 4.27 -2.02 -2.99
CA ILE A 78 4.95 -1.13 -2.03
C ILE A 78 6.08 -0.44 -2.76
N ILE A 79 6.06 0.90 -2.72
CA ILE A 79 7.14 1.74 -3.23
C ILE A 79 8.00 2.18 -2.05
N PHE A 80 9.28 1.79 -2.06
CA PHE A 80 10.25 2.22 -1.06
C PHE A 80 11.02 3.45 -1.53
N PHE A 81 11.04 4.51 -0.73
CA PHE A 81 11.97 5.61 -0.93
C PHE A 81 13.35 5.22 -0.38
N LYS A 82 14.26 4.79 -1.26
CA LYS A 82 15.69 4.90 -0.92
C LYS A 82 16.01 6.39 -0.84
N SER A 83 16.76 6.80 0.20
CA SER A 83 17.26 8.16 0.49
C SER A 83 18.20 8.72 -0.60
N SER A 84 17.82 8.64 -1.86
CA SER A 84 18.52 9.19 -3.01
C SER A 84 17.47 9.85 -3.93
N GLY A 85 17.01 11.03 -3.51
CA GLY A 85 16.69 12.12 -4.45
C GLY A 85 15.26 12.30 -4.95
N PHE A 86 14.25 11.58 -4.48
CA PHE A 86 12.85 11.96 -4.77
C PHE A 86 12.24 12.69 -3.58
N ILE A 87 12.31 14.03 -3.63
CA ILE A 87 11.53 14.90 -2.75
C ILE A 87 10.09 14.90 -3.29
N VAL A 88 9.20 14.13 -2.68
CA VAL A 88 7.76 14.37 -2.87
C VAL A 88 7.39 15.52 -1.95
N GLY A 89 7.66 16.73 -2.40
CA GLY A 89 6.88 17.87 -1.97
C GLY A 89 5.42 17.59 -2.33
N MET A 90 4.51 17.84 -1.40
CA MET A 90 3.06 17.61 -1.48
C MET A 90 2.60 16.15 -1.34
N PHE A 91 2.46 15.67 -0.11
CA PHE A 91 1.17 15.12 0.32
C PHE A 91 0.95 15.55 1.78
N SER A 92 0.00 16.47 1.96
CA SER A 92 -0.37 16.99 3.27
C SER A 92 -0.77 15.84 4.18
N LYS A 93 -0.16 15.79 5.38
CA LYS A 93 -0.66 15.01 6.52
C LYS A 93 -2.18 15.20 6.60
N ILE A 94 -2.94 14.13 6.39
CA ILE A 94 -4.34 14.08 6.81
C ILE A 94 -4.31 13.41 8.18
N THR A 95 -4.08 14.23 9.20
CA THR A 95 -4.60 13.96 10.54
C THR A 95 -6.12 14.03 10.44
N CYS A 96 -6.78 12.87 10.54
CA CYS A 96 -8.20 12.76 10.87
C CYS A 96 -8.33 12.00 12.18
#